data_AF-A0A7S3CQ46-F1
#
_entry.id   AF-A0A7S3CQ46-F1
#
_cell.length_a   1.000
_cell.length_b   1.000
_cell.length_c   1.000
_cell.angle_alpha   90.00
_cell.angle_beta   90.00
_cell.angle_gamma   90.00
#
_symmetry.space_group_name_H-M   'P 1'
#
loop_
_entity.id
_entity.type
_entity.pdbx_description
1 polymer ?
#
loop_
_entity_poly.entity_id
_entity_poly.type
_entity_poly.pdbx_seq_one_letter_code
_entity_poly.pdbx_strand_id
1 'polypeptide(L)'
;EDEGEDGGWFTYNELSHLVDFSREHGAVEGEEMGLYVSEEDRRSLALWRRVRVGLGLLILTPFLTSFLFWDYHYFFVPFTNWTLCFTAIVTWTSIFASFSPSYFGVQALNWRKNRVAYVPALYLHAFLHLMYTLTLVCNIVVVSIYWSILHPEQMEEYKAPDLWGKRFHLRIVHSIPFLVCFANAAISRVKLKHQFWRVVPSFCLLYGTFVYYVWLSRGIQQYSFLDFRQAHQAFTRIILICALGSAAYEVVYKLELLVKPDLCSRYYQARVRYQRELTRNFQKQPFEVAMTEQALSRS
;
A
#
# COMPACT_ATOMS: atom_id res chain seq x y z
N GLU A 1 -28.36 -19.85 -1.21
CA GLU A 1 -26.92 -19.87 -1.54
C GLU A 1 -26.58 -18.61 -2.32
N ASP A 2 -26.87 -17.47 -1.70
CA ASP A 2 -26.62 -16.14 -2.23
C ASP A 2 -25.87 -15.36 -1.15
N GLU A 3 -25.01 -14.46 -1.60
CA GLU A 3 -23.84 -13.91 -0.93
C GLU A 3 -24.09 -13.34 0.48
N GLY A 4 -23.57 -14.03 1.50
CA GLY A 4 -23.46 -13.55 2.88
C GLY A 4 -22.06 -13.03 3.24
N GLU A 5 -21.31 -12.54 2.25
CA GLU A 5 -19.95 -12.00 2.40
C GLU A 5 -19.89 -10.46 2.28
N ASP A 6 -20.98 -9.78 2.63
CA ASP A 6 -20.89 -8.38 3.05
C ASP A 6 -20.19 -8.35 4.41
N GLY A 7 -18.85 -8.38 4.37
CA GLY A 7 -18.01 -8.02 5.50
C GLY A 7 -18.45 -6.65 5.98
N GLY A 8 -19.18 -6.62 7.10
CA GLY A 8 -19.95 -5.48 7.59
C GLY A 8 -19.27 -4.13 7.39
N TRP A 9 -19.64 -3.44 6.31
CA TRP A 9 -19.49 -2.01 6.18
C TRP A 9 -20.84 -1.42 6.55
N PHE A 10 -20.86 -0.64 7.63
CA PHE A 10 -22.03 0.11 8.08
C PHE A 10 -22.76 0.74 6.89
N THR A 11 -24.07 0.51 6.82
CA THR A 11 -24.92 1.18 5.83
C THR A 11 -24.95 2.69 6.11
N TYR A 12 -25.22 3.49 5.08
CA TYR A 12 -25.22 4.97 5.14
C TYR A 12 -26.02 5.54 6.32
N ASN A 13 -27.11 4.87 6.72
CA ASN A 13 -27.98 5.28 7.81
C ASN A 13 -27.35 5.11 9.21
N GLU A 14 -26.48 4.12 9.41
CA GLU A 14 -25.86 3.90 10.73
C GLU A 14 -24.71 4.88 11.01
N LEU A 15 -24.08 5.40 9.94
CA LEU A 15 -22.99 6.37 10.03
C LEU A 15 -23.49 7.82 10.17
N SER A 16 -24.67 8.17 9.66
CA SER A 16 -25.23 9.54 9.79
C SER A 16 -25.62 9.84 11.24
N HIS A 17 -26.31 8.92 11.92
CA HIS A 17 -26.70 9.09 13.33
C HIS A 17 -25.51 9.29 14.28
N LEU A 18 -24.34 8.74 13.93
CA LEU A 18 -23.12 8.86 14.73
C LEU A 18 -22.35 10.17 14.48
N VAL A 19 -22.45 10.74 13.28
CA VAL A 19 -21.85 12.04 12.95
C VAL A 19 -22.65 13.17 13.58
N ASP A 20 -23.98 13.07 13.58
CA ASP A 20 -24.85 14.05 14.21
C ASP A 20 -24.69 14.04 15.74
N PHE A 21 -24.57 12.86 16.35
CA PHE A 21 -24.29 12.73 17.79
C PHE A 21 -22.94 13.37 18.19
N SER A 22 -21.87 13.15 17.43
CA SER A 22 -20.56 13.75 17.71
C SER A 22 -20.52 15.26 17.51
N ARG A 23 -21.44 15.81 16.70
CA ARG A 23 -21.51 17.23 16.36
C ARG A 23 -22.37 18.01 17.36
N GLU A 24 -23.42 17.38 17.90
CA GLU A 24 -24.25 17.94 18.97
C GLU A 24 -23.52 18.05 20.31
N HIS A 25 -22.54 17.17 20.58
CA HIS A 25 -21.93 17.06 21.90
C HIS A 25 -20.53 17.69 22.01
N GLY A 26 -20.17 18.58 21.08
CA GLY A 26 -18.96 19.40 21.20
C GLY A 26 -17.66 18.60 21.40
N ALA A 27 -17.55 17.41 20.76
CA ALA A 27 -16.38 16.54 20.90
C ALA A 27 -15.10 17.32 20.62
N VAL A 28 -14.36 17.58 21.70
CA VAL A 28 -13.11 18.34 21.73
C VAL A 28 -12.14 17.72 20.74
N GLU A 29 -11.57 18.58 19.91
CA GLU A 29 -10.73 18.26 18.78
C GLU A 29 -9.63 17.25 19.13
N GLY A 30 -9.63 16.08 18.48
CA GLY A 30 -8.44 15.27 18.12
C GLY A 30 -7.48 14.72 19.21
N GLU A 31 -7.26 15.42 20.31
CA GLU A 31 -6.30 15.07 21.37
C GLU A 31 -6.82 13.98 22.30
N GLU A 32 -8.12 13.97 22.62
CA GLU A 32 -8.68 12.97 23.54
C GLU A 32 -8.74 11.56 22.97
N MET A 33 -8.73 11.40 21.64
CA MET A 33 -8.65 10.06 21.04
C MET A 33 -7.25 9.43 21.24
N GLY A 34 -6.22 10.24 21.55
CA GLY A 34 -4.90 9.78 21.93
C GLY A 34 -4.85 9.13 23.32
N LEU A 35 -5.77 9.51 24.22
CA LEU A 35 -5.82 9.02 25.61
C LEU A 35 -6.24 7.54 25.74
N TYR A 36 -6.83 6.95 24.71
CA TYR A 36 -7.33 5.57 24.73
C TYR A 36 -6.46 4.55 23.98
N VAL A 37 -5.32 4.97 23.43
CA VAL A 37 -4.36 4.04 22.83
C VAL A 37 -3.46 3.49 23.94
N SER A 38 -3.53 2.17 24.16
CA SER A 38 -2.70 1.49 25.16
C SER A 38 -1.21 1.80 24.95
N GLU A 39 -0.43 1.80 26.03
CA GLU A 39 1.01 2.06 25.91
C GLU A 39 1.70 1.02 24.99
N GLU A 40 1.20 -0.22 25.01
CA GLU A 40 1.63 -1.29 24.11
C GLU A 40 1.36 -0.96 22.63
N ASP A 41 0.17 -0.45 22.30
CA ASP A 41 -0.16 -0.02 20.94
C ASP A 41 0.70 1.17 20.49
N ARG A 42 1.01 2.10 21.39
CA ARG A 42 1.92 3.23 21.10
C ARG A 42 3.33 2.73 20.80
N ARG A 43 3.86 1.79 21.61
CA ARG A 43 5.17 1.18 21.39
C ARG A 43 5.20 0.40 20.07
N SER A 44 4.15 -0.35 19.75
CA SER A 44 4.00 -1.06 18.49
C SER A 44 4.00 -0.09 17.30
N LEU A 45 3.21 0.99 17.36
CA LEU A 45 3.19 2.02 16.32
C LEU A 45 4.56 2.68 16.12
N ALA A 46 5.27 3.00 17.19
CA ALA A 46 6.62 3.56 17.14
C ALA A 46 7.61 2.58 16.48
N LEU A 47 7.53 1.29 16.83
CA LEU A 47 8.34 0.24 16.20
C LEU A 47 8.06 0.15 14.69
N TRP A 48 6.78 0.09 14.28
CA TRP A 48 6.44 0.02 12.86
C TRP A 48 6.88 1.25 12.07
N ARG A 49 6.86 2.44 12.68
CA ARG A 49 7.43 3.66 12.06
C ARG A 49 8.92 3.53 11.82
N ARG A 50 9.69 3.05 12.82
CA ARG A 50 11.14 2.81 12.67
C ARG A 50 11.43 1.78 11.59
N VAL A 51 10.67 0.68 11.54
CA VAL A 51 10.79 -0.33 10.49
C VAL A 51 10.55 0.30 9.11
N ARG A 52 9.46 1.08 8.94
CA ARG A 52 9.17 1.76 7.67
C ARG A 52 10.27 2.73 7.25
N VAL A 53 10.84 3.50 8.17
CA VAL A 53 11.99 4.37 7.87
C VAL A 53 13.19 3.53 7.42
N GLY A 54 13.48 2.42 8.09
CA GLY A 54 14.52 1.48 7.66
C GLY A 54 14.28 0.93 6.25
N LEU A 55 13.04 0.57 5.92
CA LEU A 55 12.65 0.16 4.56
C LEU A 55 12.84 1.29 3.53
N GLY A 56 12.52 2.53 3.92
CA GLY A 56 12.74 3.73 3.11
C GLY A 56 14.22 4.02 2.83
N LEU A 57 15.10 3.77 3.79
CA LEU A 57 16.55 3.87 3.57
C LEU A 57 17.05 2.71 2.70
N LEU A 58 16.56 1.50 2.94
CA LEU A 58 16.95 0.31 2.19
C LEU A 58 16.58 0.42 0.69
N ILE A 59 15.41 0.98 0.36
CA ILE A 59 15.02 1.17 -1.05
C ILE A 59 15.88 2.20 -1.80
N LEU A 60 16.68 3.02 -1.09
CA LEU A 60 17.65 3.92 -1.71
C LEU A 60 18.94 3.20 -2.17
N THR A 61 19.25 2.02 -1.61
CA THR A 61 20.49 1.29 -1.93
C THR A 61 20.63 0.95 -3.42
N PRO A 62 19.59 0.49 -4.14
CA PRO A 62 19.66 0.33 -5.59
C PRO A 62 19.96 1.62 -6.35
N PHE A 63 19.43 2.76 -5.92
CA PHE A 63 19.74 4.05 -6.56
C PHE A 63 21.21 4.42 -6.34
N LEU A 64 21.72 4.29 -5.12
CA LEU A 64 23.12 4.57 -4.80
C LEU A 64 24.07 3.69 -5.62
N THR A 65 23.78 2.40 -5.71
CA THR A 65 24.61 1.48 -6.51
C THR A 65 24.48 1.71 -8.00
N SER A 66 23.33 2.17 -8.50
CA SER A 66 23.22 2.64 -9.88
C SER A 66 24.15 3.82 -10.14
N PHE A 67 24.25 4.78 -9.21
CA PHE A 67 25.14 5.93 -9.37
C PHE A 67 26.63 5.58 -9.24
N LEU A 68 26.96 4.56 -8.43
CA LEU A 68 28.34 4.13 -8.21
C LEU A 68 28.89 3.23 -9.31
N PHE A 69 28.05 2.35 -9.87
CA PHE A 69 28.51 1.25 -10.72
C PHE A 69 27.93 1.28 -12.13
N TRP A 70 27.02 2.20 -12.43
CA TRP A 70 26.33 2.26 -13.71
C TRP A 70 26.42 3.65 -14.35
N ASP A 71 26.56 3.70 -15.67
CA ASP A 71 26.56 4.98 -16.38
C ASP A 71 25.16 5.62 -16.33
N TYR A 72 25.10 6.92 -16.04
CA TYR A 72 23.86 7.69 -15.91
C TYR A 72 22.91 7.56 -17.10
N HIS A 73 23.44 7.33 -18.31
CA HIS A 73 22.64 7.10 -19.51
C HIS A 73 21.64 5.95 -19.32
N TYR A 74 22.05 4.86 -18.68
CA TYR A 74 21.18 3.70 -18.50
C TYR A 74 20.20 3.86 -17.35
N PHE A 75 20.42 4.84 -16.46
CA PHE A 75 19.44 5.12 -15.39
C PHE A 75 18.07 5.49 -15.97
N PHE A 76 18.08 6.21 -17.09
CA PHE A 76 16.90 6.64 -17.84
C PHE A 76 16.48 5.64 -18.92
N VAL A 77 17.20 4.53 -19.12
CA VAL A 77 16.73 3.47 -20.00
C VAL A 77 15.46 2.90 -19.36
N PRO A 78 14.31 2.97 -20.05
CA PRO A 78 13.04 2.55 -19.49
C PRO A 78 13.12 1.12 -18.95
N PHE A 79 12.38 0.87 -17.87
CA PHE A 79 12.13 -0.43 -17.23
C PHE A 79 13.09 -1.03 -16.23
N THR A 80 14.42 -0.94 -16.37
CA THR A 80 15.31 -1.52 -15.33
C THR A 80 15.06 -0.86 -13.98
N ASN A 81 14.75 0.44 -14.00
CA ASN A 81 14.54 1.25 -12.80
C ASN A 81 13.07 1.65 -12.57
N TRP A 82 12.12 1.32 -13.44
CA TRP A 82 10.72 1.76 -13.26
C TRP A 82 10.05 1.04 -12.09
N THR A 83 10.22 -0.28 -11.99
CA THR A 83 9.74 -1.05 -10.83
C THR A 83 10.40 -0.56 -9.55
N LEU A 84 11.70 -0.21 -9.60
CA LEU A 84 12.39 0.43 -8.48
C LEU A 84 11.75 1.77 -8.11
N CYS A 85 11.47 2.65 -9.08
CA CYS A 85 10.81 3.94 -8.87
C CYS A 85 9.39 3.78 -8.28
N PHE A 86 8.57 2.88 -8.82
CA PHE A 86 7.24 2.60 -8.26
C PHE A 86 7.33 2.09 -6.83
N THR A 87 8.25 1.16 -6.56
CA THR A 87 8.48 0.62 -5.22
C THR A 87 8.94 1.71 -4.26
N ALA A 88 9.85 2.59 -4.69
CA ALA A 88 10.30 3.72 -3.91
C ALA A 88 9.13 4.67 -3.60
N ILE A 89 8.38 5.11 -4.62
CA ILE A 89 7.23 6.01 -4.45
C ILE A 89 6.21 5.41 -3.48
N VAL A 90 5.88 4.12 -3.59
CA VAL A 90 4.95 3.46 -2.68
C VAL A 90 5.50 3.32 -1.29
N THR A 91 6.76 2.96 -1.15
CA THR A 91 7.40 2.83 0.16
C THR A 91 7.41 4.18 0.87
N TRP A 92 7.81 5.26 0.18
CA TRP A 92 7.77 6.61 0.70
C TRP A 92 6.35 7.07 1.01
N THR A 93 5.38 6.84 0.13
CA THR A 93 3.98 7.19 0.39
C THR A 93 3.40 6.41 1.57
N SER A 94 3.77 5.14 1.73
CA SER A 94 3.41 4.31 2.90
C SER A 94 4.04 4.83 4.20
N ILE A 95 5.32 5.26 4.14
CA ILE A 95 6.00 5.93 5.25
C ILE A 95 5.22 7.19 5.64
N PHE A 96 4.96 8.11 4.70
CA PHE A 96 4.20 9.33 4.95
C PHE A 96 2.80 9.05 5.49
N ALA A 97 2.08 8.08 4.90
CA ALA A 97 0.76 7.69 5.38
C ALA A 97 0.78 7.18 6.82
N SER A 98 1.87 6.54 7.25
CA SER A 98 2.03 6.07 8.63
C SER A 98 2.30 7.16 9.67
N PHE A 99 2.83 8.30 9.22
CA PHE A 99 3.03 9.48 10.07
C PHE A 99 1.80 10.38 10.12
N SER A 100 0.90 10.28 9.14
CA SER A 100 -0.26 11.15 8.97
C SER A 100 -1.60 10.41 9.04
N PRO A 101 -1.96 9.79 10.18
CA PRO A 101 -3.23 9.07 10.33
C PRO A 101 -4.48 9.97 10.18
N SER A 102 -4.32 11.29 10.34
CA SER A 102 -5.37 12.29 10.08
C SER A 102 -5.61 12.59 8.59
N TYR A 103 -4.71 12.12 7.71
CA TYR A 103 -4.79 12.28 6.26
C TYR A 103 -5.05 10.95 5.54
N PHE A 104 -4.76 9.82 6.18
CA PHE A 104 -4.83 8.49 5.59
C PHE A 104 -5.73 7.51 6.39
N GLY A 105 -6.43 6.63 5.68
CA GLY A 105 -7.39 5.66 6.24
C GLY A 105 -8.86 6.12 6.25
N VAL A 106 -9.76 5.15 6.39
CA VAL A 106 -11.23 5.34 6.34
C VAL A 106 -11.72 6.46 7.27
N GLN A 107 -11.07 6.64 8.41
CA GLN A 107 -11.42 7.68 9.38
C GLN A 107 -11.14 9.09 8.87
N ALA A 108 -9.97 9.28 8.24
CA ALA A 108 -9.62 10.55 7.63
C ALA A 108 -10.61 10.93 6.52
N LEU A 109 -11.08 9.94 5.74
CA LEU A 109 -12.13 10.14 4.74
C LEU A 109 -13.48 10.48 5.38
N ASN A 110 -13.90 9.73 6.40
CA ASN A 110 -15.17 9.96 7.09
C ASN A 110 -15.22 11.34 7.75
N TRP A 111 -14.13 11.77 8.40
CA TRP A 111 -14.02 13.09 9.00
C TRP A 111 -14.12 14.22 7.96
N ARG A 112 -13.64 13.98 6.74
CA ARG A 112 -13.69 14.96 5.65
C ARG A 112 -14.94 14.87 4.81
N LYS A 113 -15.81 13.86 4.97
CA LYS A 113 -16.93 13.56 4.05
C LYS A 113 -17.82 14.75 3.70
N ASN A 114 -18.00 15.69 4.63
CA ASN A 114 -18.79 16.90 4.46
C ASN A 114 -17.96 18.18 4.32
N ARG A 115 -16.67 18.06 3.99
CA ARG A 115 -15.70 19.16 3.86
C ARG A 115 -15.15 19.22 2.44
N VAL A 116 -14.79 20.41 1.97
CA VAL A 116 -14.14 20.63 0.66
C VAL A 116 -12.88 19.76 0.48
N ALA A 117 -12.20 19.43 1.58
CA ALA A 117 -11.01 18.58 1.60
C ALA A 117 -11.28 17.07 1.39
N TYR A 118 -12.54 16.62 1.19
CA TYR A 118 -12.86 15.20 0.96
C TYR A 118 -12.29 14.67 -0.35
N VAL A 119 -12.57 15.37 -1.45
CA VAL A 119 -12.24 14.92 -2.81
C VAL A 119 -10.72 14.74 -2.99
N PRO A 120 -9.87 15.71 -2.59
CA PRO A 120 -8.42 15.51 -2.64
C PRO A 120 -7.93 14.33 -1.78
N ALA A 121 -8.52 14.12 -0.60
CA ALA A 121 -8.16 13.01 0.27
C ALA A 121 -8.56 11.65 -0.36
N LEU A 122 -9.72 11.59 -1.00
CA LEU A 122 -10.17 10.40 -1.73
C LEU A 122 -9.22 10.05 -2.88
N TYR A 123 -8.81 11.04 -3.68
CA TYR A 123 -7.84 10.83 -4.75
C TYR A 123 -6.50 10.32 -4.23
N LEU A 124 -6.01 10.89 -3.13
CA LEU A 124 -4.76 10.45 -2.51
C LEU A 124 -4.82 9.00 -2.02
N HIS A 125 -5.94 8.55 -1.48
CA HIS A 125 -6.12 7.16 -1.06
C HIS A 125 -6.25 6.22 -2.24
N ALA A 126 -7.01 6.60 -3.26
CA ALA A 126 -7.12 5.83 -4.50
C ALA A 126 -5.75 5.67 -5.16
N PHE A 127 -4.95 6.74 -5.22
CA PHE A 127 -3.59 6.70 -5.72
C PHE A 127 -2.70 5.77 -4.91
N LEU A 128 -2.72 5.86 -3.57
CA LEU A 128 -1.95 4.96 -2.71
C LEU A 128 -2.34 3.49 -2.93
N HIS A 129 -3.64 3.18 -3.01
CA HIS A 129 -4.12 1.82 -3.27
C HIS A 129 -3.70 1.31 -4.66
N LEU A 130 -3.79 2.16 -5.69
CA LEU A 130 -3.36 1.83 -7.04
C LEU A 130 -1.86 1.53 -7.07
N MET A 131 -1.04 2.44 -6.53
CA MET A 131 0.41 2.27 -6.53
C MET A 131 0.82 1.06 -5.68
N TYR A 132 0.19 0.84 -4.53
CA TYR A 132 0.40 -0.34 -3.68
C TYR A 132 0.14 -1.65 -4.44
N THR A 133 -0.99 -1.71 -5.15
CA THR A 133 -1.37 -2.84 -6.00
C THR A 133 -0.33 -3.08 -7.08
N LEU A 134 0.01 -2.03 -7.85
CA LEU A 134 1.01 -2.11 -8.91
C LEU A 134 2.37 -2.55 -8.39
N THR A 135 2.81 -2.01 -7.25
CA THR A 135 4.11 -2.34 -6.66
C THR A 135 4.20 -3.81 -6.26
N LEU A 136 3.18 -4.34 -5.59
CA LEU A 136 3.16 -5.76 -5.20
C LEU A 136 3.22 -6.68 -6.42
N VAL A 137 2.32 -6.47 -7.39
CA VAL A 137 2.24 -7.34 -8.56
C VAL A 137 3.50 -7.22 -9.42
N CYS A 138 3.97 -5.99 -9.69
CA CYS A 138 5.16 -5.78 -10.51
C CYS A 138 6.41 -6.40 -9.88
N ASN A 139 6.61 -6.29 -8.55
CA ASN A 139 7.76 -6.93 -7.91
C ASN A 139 7.70 -8.46 -7.98
N ILE A 140 6.51 -9.06 -7.83
CA ILE A 140 6.34 -10.50 -7.99
C ILE A 140 6.65 -10.91 -9.44
N VAL A 141 6.09 -10.23 -10.43
CA VAL A 141 6.35 -10.51 -11.85
C VAL A 141 7.84 -10.34 -12.19
N VAL A 142 8.48 -9.29 -11.67
CA VAL A 142 9.90 -9.05 -11.89
C VAL A 142 10.75 -10.18 -11.27
N VAL A 143 10.53 -10.54 -10.01
CA VAL A 143 11.35 -11.57 -9.36
C VAL A 143 11.04 -12.99 -9.87
N SER A 144 9.80 -13.29 -10.27
CA SER A 144 9.44 -14.63 -10.75
C SER A 144 9.72 -14.85 -12.23
N ILE A 145 9.44 -13.87 -13.09
CA ILE A 145 9.53 -14.00 -14.55
C ILE A 145 10.77 -13.29 -15.08
N TYR A 146 10.89 -11.99 -14.82
CA TYR A 146 11.97 -11.20 -15.41
C TYR A 146 13.33 -11.70 -14.95
N TRP A 147 13.46 -11.94 -13.65
CA TRP A 147 14.70 -12.40 -13.06
C TRP A 147 15.05 -13.83 -13.47
N SER A 148 14.07 -14.75 -13.56
CA SER A 148 14.39 -16.13 -13.94
C SER A 148 14.90 -16.24 -15.38
N ILE A 149 14.47 -15.32 -16.27
CA ILE A 149 14.80 -15.35 -17.69
C ILE A 149 15.99 -14.43 -18.03
N LEU A 150 15.93 -13.16 -17.64
CA LEU A 150 16.90 -12.15 -18.09
C LEU A 150 18.12 -12.01 -17.19
N HIS A 151 18.01 -12.34 -15.91
CA HIS A 151 19.14 -12.21 -15.00
C HIS A 151 20.33 -13.08 -15.44
N PRO A 152 20.17 -14.35 -15.85
CA PRO A 152 21.29 -15.14 -16.36
C PRO A 152 21.98 -14.51 -17.59
N GLU A 153 21.20 -14.00 -18.55
CA GLU A 153 21.73 -13.36 -19.76
C GLU A 153 22.55 -12.10 -19.41
N GLN A 154 22.01 -11.22 -18.57
CA GLN A 154 22.69 -9.99 -18.13
C GLN A 154 23.90 -10.28 -17.25
N MET A 155 23.83 -11.32 -16.40
CA MET A 155 24.96 -11.71 -15.55
C MET A 155 26.13 -12.26 -16.36
N GLU A 156 25.85 -12.93 -17.48
CA GLU A 156 26.87 -13.41 -18.42
C GLU A 156 27.52 -12.24 -19.18
N GLU A 157 26.74 -11.25 -19.61
CA GLU A 157 27.25 -10.00 -20.22
C GLU A 157 28.25 -9.28 -19.29
N TYR A 158 27.97 -9.26 -17.99
CA TYR A 158 28.81 -8.57 -17.00
C TYR A 158 29.75 -9.51 -16.22
N LYS A 159 30.09 -10.69 -16.75
CA LYS A 159 30.93 -11.68 -16.04
C LYS A 159 32.35 -11.22 -15.74
N ALA A 160 32.85 -10.22 -16.48
CA ALA A 160 34.21 -9.74 -16.36
C ALA A 160 34.53 -9.25 -14.92
N PRO A 161 35.74 -9.49 -14.39
CA PRO A 161 36.08 -9.14 -13.01
C PRO A 161 35.93 -7.66 -12.65
N ASP A 162 36.25 -6.78 -13.60
CA ASP A 162 36.12 -5.32 -13.49
C ASP A 162 34.66 -4.84 -13.44
N LEU A 163 33.71 -5.65 -13.93
CA LEU A 163 32.27 -5.35 -13.94
C LEU A 163 31.51 -5.91 -12.72
N TRP A 164 32.20 -6.26 -11.64
CA TRP A 164 31.58 -6.80 -10.43
C TRP A 164 30.50 -5.86 -9.83
N GLY A 165 30.70 -4.54 -9.93
CA GLY A 165 29.75 -3.54 -9.44
C GLY A 165 28.41 -3.59 -10.18
N LYS A 166 28.43 -3.78 -11.51
CA LYS A 166 27.21 -3.93 -12.32
C LYS A 166 26.45 -5.21 -11.96
N ARG A 167 27.16 -6.32 -11.77
CA ARG A 167 26.59 -7.58 -11.28
C ARG A 167 25.98 -7.45 -9.89
N PHE A 168 26.67 -6.74 -8.99
CA PHE A 168 26.15 -6.46 -7.66
C PHE A 168 24.86 -5.63 -7.74
N HIS A 169 24.87 -4.55 -8.52
CA HIS A 169 23.70 -3.70 -8.75
C HIS A 169 22.50 -4.49 -9.31
N LEU A 170 22.71 -5.29 -10.37
CA LEU A 170 21.66 -6.15 -10.95
C LEU A 170 21.01 -7.07 -9.92
N ARG A 171 21.78 -7.54 -8.95
CA ARG A 171 21.22 -8.39 -7.90
C ARG A 171 20.32 -7.59 -6.95
N ILE A 172 20.80 -6.45 -6.49
CA ILE A 172 20.08 -5.67 -5.48
C ILE A 172 18.91 -4.87 -6.06
N VAL A 173 18.97 -4.48 -7.33
CA VAL A 173 17.93 -3.65 -7.99
C VAL A 173 16.57 -4.35 -8.09
N HIS A 174 16.51 -5.68 -7.96
CA HIS A 174 15.24 -6.38 -7.84
C HIS A 174 15.06 -7.09 -6.49
N SER A 175 16.12 -7.61 -5.86
CA SER A 175 16.01 -8.27 -4.55
C SER A 175 15.59 -7.30 -3.45
N ILE A 176 16.18 -6.11 -3.41
CA ILE A 176 15.85 -5.11 -2.38
C ILE A 176 14.42 -4.58 -2.54
N PRO A 177 13.98 -4.13 -3.73
CA PRO A 177 12.59 -3.70 -3.92
C PRO A 177 11.57 -4.78 -3.56
N PHE A 178 11.84 -6.04 -3.91
CA PHE A 178 10.98 -7.15 -3.54
C PHE A 178 10.87 -7.30 -2.01
N LEU A 179 12.00 -7.37 -1.30
CA LEU A 179 12.01 -7.49 0.16
C LEU A 179 11.32 -6.30 0.84
N VAL A 180 11.61 -5.08 0.39
CA VAL A 180 10.99 -3.85 0.89
C VAL A 180 9.48 -3.86 0.65
N CYS A 181 9.05 -4.25 -0.55
CA CYS A 181 7.65 -4.34 -0.91
C CYS A 181 6.90 -5.32 -0.01
N PHE A 182 7.42 -6.53 0.17
CA PHE A 182 6.80 -7.57 1.01
C PHE A 182 6.77 -7.18 2.49
N ALA A 183 7.88 -6.66 3.02
CA ALA A 183 7.94 -6.19 4.40
C ALA A 183 6.96 -5.02 4.63
N ASN A 184 6.91 -4.06 3.69
CA ASN A 184 5.95 -2.95 3.75
C ASN A 184 4.51 -3.45 3.65
N ALA A 185 4.23 -4.45 2.80
CA ALA A 185 2.91 -5.05 2.70
C ALA A 185 2.50 -5.73 4.02
N ALA A 186 3.38 -6.49 4.65
CA ALA A 186 3.09 -7.16 5.93
C ALA A 186 2.71 -6.18 7.06
N ILE A 187 3.37 -5.01 7.10
CA ILE A 187 3.17 -4.02 8.18
C ILE A 187 2.20 -2.89 7.80
N SER A 188 1.82 -2.78 6.53
CA SER A 188 0.90 -1.74 6.05
C SER A 188 -0.54 -2.08 6.39
N ARG A 189 -1.33 -1.03 6.68
CA ARG A 189 -2.78 -1.13 6.87
C ARG A 189 -3.55 -1.11 5.55
N VAL A 190 -2.87 -0.86 4.43
CA VAL A 190 -3.46 -0.95 3.10
C VAL A 190 -3.74 -2.43 2.81
N LYS A 191 -4.91 -2.69 2.22
CA LYS A 191 -5.35 -4.01 1.76
C LYS A 191 -5.64 -3.97 0.28
N LEU A 192 -5.36 -5.08 -0.41
CA LEU A 192 -5.85 -5.33 -1.75
C LEU A 192 -7.38 -5.48 -1.74
N LYS A 193 -8.01 -5.09 -2.85
CA LYS A 193 -9.45 -5.23 -3.06
C LYS A 193 -9.66 -6.22 -4.19
N HIS A 194 -10.45 -7.27 -3.99
CA HIS A 194 -10.70 -8.28 -5.03
C HIS A 194 -10.97 -7.66 -6.42
N GLN A 195 -11.89 -6.70 -6.53
CA GLN A 195 -12.24 -6.04 -7.81
C GLN A 195 -11.09 -5.28 -8.50
N PHE A 196 -9.98 -4.98 -7.80
CA PHE A 196 -8.81 -4.29 -8.36
C PHE A 196 -7.88 -5.20 -9.15
N TRP A 197 -8.12 -6.52 -9.21
CA TRP A 197 -7.32 -7.44 -10.02
C TRP A 197 -7.25 -7.01 -11.49
N ARG A 198 -8.32 -6.37 -12.00
CA ARG A 198 -8.43 -5.87 -13.39
C ARG A 198 -7.38 -4.81 -13.76
N VAL A 199 -6.76 -4.15 -12.78
CA VAL A 199 -5.66 -3.20 -13.04
C VAL A 199 -4.45 -3.91 -13.64
N VAL A 200 -4.20 -5.16 -13.24
CA VAL A 200 -3.06 -5.96 -13.72
C VAL A 200 -3.10 -6.17 -15.23
N PRO A 201 -4.18 -6.74 -15.83
CA PRO A 201 -4.26 -6.91 -17.27
C PRO A 201 -4.25 -5.58 -18.03
N SER A 202 -4.92 -4.54 -17.52
CA SER A 202 -4.89 -3.21 -18.15
C SER A 202 -3.47 -2.64 -18.25
N PHE A 203 -2.70 -2.75 -17.16
CA PHE A 203 -1.31 -2.27 -17.15
C PHE A 203 -0.40 -3.14 -18.02
N CYS A 204 -0.59 -4.46 -18.00
CA CYS A 204 0.17 -5.38 -18.85
C CYS A 204 -0.07 -5.11 -20.34
N LEU A 205 -1.33 -4.88 -20.76
CA LEU A 205 -1.67 -4.54 -22.14
C LEU A 205 -1.15 -3.16 -22.56
N LEU A 206 -1.31 -2.14 -21.70
CA LEU A 206 -0.75 -0.82 -21.93
C LEU A 206 0.76 -0.92 -22.15
N TYR A 207 1.43 -1.70 -21.29
CA TYR A 207 2.87 -1.86 -21.39
C TYR A 207 3.30 -2.67 -22.62
N GLY A 208 2.66 -3.82 -22.88
CA GLY A 208 2.94 -4.61 -24.07
C GLY A 208 2.75 -3.80 -25.36
N THR A 209 1.74 -2.93 -25.40
CA THR A 209 1.50 -1.99 -26.50
C THR A 209 2.63 -0.97 -26.63
N PHE A 210 3.10 -0.40 -25.52
CA PHE A 210 4.25 0.51 -25.51
C PHE A 210 5.53 -0.17 -26.03
N VAL A 211 5.87 -1.37 -25.56
CA VAL A 211 7.05 -2.11 -26.02
C VAL A 211 6.95 -2.41 -27.52
N TYR A 212 5.77 -2.86 -27.97
CA TYR A 212 5.52 -3.11 -29.39
C TYR A 212 5.68 -1.84 -30.24
N TYR A 213 5.17 -0.70 -29.77
CA TYR A 213 5.33 0.59 -30.45
C TYR A 213 6.80 1.04 -30.53
N VAL A 214 7.59 0.85 -29.46
CA VAL A 214 9.03 1.15 -29.48
C VAL A 214 9.76 0.26 -30.49
N TRP A 215 9.44 -1.03 -30.53
CA TRP A 215 9.98 -1.95 -31.54
C TRP A 215 9.62 -1.52 -32.96
N LEU A 216 8.34 -1.17 -33.20
CA LEU A 216 7.87 -0.75 -34.53
C LEU A 216 8.56 0.55 -34.99
N SER A 217 8.75 1.51 -34.08
CA SER A 217 9.31 2.83 -34.41
C SER A 217 10.83 2.86 -34.51
N ARG A 218 11.54 2.03 -33.74
CA ARG A 218 13.01 2.07 -33.64
C ARG A 218 13.71 0.81 -34.16
N GLY A 219 12.97 -0.28 -34.38
CA GLY A 219 13.55 -1.60 -34.68
C GLY A 219 14.31 -2.22 -33.50
N ILE A 220 14.22 -1.65 -32.31
CA ILE A 220 14.97 -2.08 -31.12
C ILE A 220 14.13 -3.06 -30.31
N GLN A 221 14.65 -4.27 -30.15
CA GLN A 221 14.09 -5.29 -29.27
C GLN A 221 14.48 -4.98 -27.81
N GLN A 222 13.50 -4.66 -26.95
CA GLN A 222 13.78 -4.33 -25.55
C GLN A 222 14.05 -5.57 -24.69
N TYR A 223 13.38 -6.68 -24.99
CA TYR A 223 13.52 -7.94 -24.23
C TYR A 223 13.75 -9.10 -25.16
N SER A 224 14.76 -9.92 -24.89
CA SER A 224 15.05 -11.14 -25.65
C SER A 224 13.82 -12.08 -25.69
N PHE A 225 13.07 -12.15 -24.59
CA PHE A 225 11.87 -12.98 -24.50
C PHE A 225 10.62 -12.39 -25.18
N LEU A 226 10.62 -11.18 -25.74
CA LEU A 226 9.47 -10.62 -26.47
C LEU A 226 9.78 -10.40 -27.96
N ASP A 227 10.46 -11.32 -28.64
CA ASP A 227 10.81 -11.17 -30.06
C ASP A 227 9.58 -10.91 -30.95
N PHE A 228 9.37 -9.64 -31.33
CA PHE A 228 8.22 -9.22 -32.14
C PHE A 228 8.35 -9.56 -33.62
N ARG A 229 9.53 -10.06 -34.07
CA ARG A 229 9.64 -10.71 -35.40
C ARG A 229 8.81 -11.99 -35.43
N GLN A 230 8.65 -12.64 -34.28
CA GLN A 230 7.76 -13.76 -34.04
C GLN A 230 6.52 -13.30 -33.26
N ALA A 231 5.79 -12.34 -33.83
CA ALA A 231 4.70 -11.62 -33.17
C ALA A 231 3.74 -12.54 -32.39
N HIS A 232 3.31 -13.67 -32.97
CA HIS A 232 2.45 -14.64 -32.29
C HIS A 232 3.03 -15.16 -30.96
N GLN A 233 4.33 -15.50 -30.92
CA GLN A 233 4.99 -15.95 -29.70
C GLN A 233 5.13 -14.82 -28.69
N ALA A 234 5.49 -13.60 -29.13
CA ALA A 234 5.58 -12.44 -28.24
C ALA A 234 4.24 -12.11 -27.59
N PHE A 235 3.14 -12.08 -28.36
CA PHE A 235 1.79 -11.85 -27.84
C PHE A 235 1.34 -12.97 -26.89
N THR A 236 1.64 -14.24 -27.21
CA THR A 236 1.36 -15.38 -26.31
C THR A 236 2.08 -15.22 -24.98
N ARG A 237 3.35 -14.78 -24.99
CA ARG A 237 4.13 -14.52 -23.76
C ARG A 237 3.55 -13.34 -22.97
N ILE A 238 3.10 -12.27 -23.61
CA ILE A 238 2.41 -11.15 -22.94
C ILE A 238 1.13 -11.64 -22.25
N ILE A 239 0.31 -12.44 -22.95
CA ILE A 239 -0.91 -13.02 -22.37
C ILE A 239 -0.59 -13.92 -21.17
N LEU A 240 0.47 -14.73 -21.27
CA LEU A 240 0.90 -15.59 -20.16
C LEU A 240 1.37 -14.76 -18.95
N ILE A 241 2.19 -13.72 -19.17
CA ILE A 241 2.63 -12.81 -18.10
C ILE A 241 1.43 -12.14 -17.44
N CYS A 242 0.45 -11.71 -18.23
CA CYS A 242 -0.79 -11.11 -17.77
C CYS A 242 -1.60 -12.07 -16.88
N ALA A 243 -1.77 -13.31 -17.34
CA ALA A 243 -2.50 -14.36 -16.60
C ALA A 243 -1.78 -14.71 -15.28
N LEU A 244 -0.46 -14.91 -15.32
CA LEU A 244 0.36 -15.19 -14.14
C LEU A 244 0.35 -14.03 -13.15
N GLY A 245 0.45 -12.78 -13.62
CA GLY A 245 0.36 -11.59 -12.78
C GLY A 245 -1.00 -11.46 -12.10
N SER A 246 -2.09 -11.80 -12.81
CA SER A 246 -3.44 -11.80 -12.25
C SER A 246 -3.63 -12.92 -11.21
N ALA A 247 -3.11 -14.12 -11.48
CA ALA A 247 -3.13 -15.22 -10.52
C ALA A 247 -2.30 -14.89 -9.26
N ALA A 248 -1.13 -14.27 -9.43
CA ALA A 248 -0.30 -13.80 -8.32
C ALA A 248 -1.05 -12.76 -7.48
N TYR A 249 -1.77 -11.82 -8.11
CA TYR A 249 -2.63 -10.88 -7.40
C TYR A 249 -3.65 -11.59 -6.49
N GLU A 250 -4.38 -12.57 -7.02
CA GLU A 250 -5.37 -13.33 -6.26
C GLU A 250 -4.76 -14.10 -5.08
N VAL A 251 -3.59 -14.71 -5.28
CA VAL A 251 -2.86 -15.38 -4.20
C VAL A 251 -2.49 -14.39 -3.10
N VAL A 252 -1.91 -13.24 -3.46
CA VAL A 252 -1.52 -12.22 -2.47
C VAL A 252 -2.76 -11.66 -1.77
N TYR A 253 -3.84 -11.38 -2.51
CA TYR A 253 -5.11 -10.93 -1.93
C TYR A 253 -5.62 -11.91 -0.87
N LYS A 254 -5.66 -13.21 -1.16
CA LYS A 254 -6.05 -14.25 -0.19
C LYS A 254 -5.12 -14.32 1.00
N LEU A 255 -3.79 -14.25 0.78
CA LEU A 255 -2.81 -14.21 1.87
C LEU A 255 -3.02 -12.98 2.77
N GLU A 256 -3.34 -11.82 2.20
CA GLU A 256 -3.65 -10.62 2.99
C GLU A 256 -4.90 -10.77 3.84
N LEU A 257 -5.94 -11.45 3.34
CA LEU A 257 -7.12 -11.75 4.15
C LEU A 257 -6.76 -12.62 5.36
N LEU A 258 -5.87 -13.60 5.18
CA LEU A 258 -5.42 -14.51 6.24
C LEU A 258 -4.48 -13.85 7.25
N VAL A 259 -3.56 -12.99 6.79
CA VAL A 259 -2.51 -12.37 7.64
C VAL A 259 -2.99 -11.08 8.29
N LYS A 260 -3.94 -10.37 7.67
CA LYS A 260 -4.49 -9.11 8.18
C LYS A 260 -5.98 -9.21 8.59
N PRO A 261 -6.44 -10.26 9.33
CA PRO A 261 -7.83 -10.35 9.74
C PRO A 261 -8.19 -9.24 10.75
N ASP A 262 -7.19 -8.74 11.49
CA ASP A 262 -7.38 -8.12 12.81
C ASP A 262 -7.20 -6.60 12.86
N LEU A 263 -6.73 -5.94 11.79
CA LEU A 263 -6.50 -4.49 11.83
C LEU A 263 -7.81 -3.67 11.83
N CYS A 264 -8.87 -4.20 11.20
CA CYS A 264 -10.21 -3.63 11.33
C CYS A 264 -10.88 -4.06 12.65
N SER A 265 -10.68 -5.30 13.11
CA SER A 265 -11.30 -5.82 14.34
C SER A 265 -10.80 -5.07 15.58
N ARG A 266 -9.48 -4.86 15.71
CA ARG A 266 -8.89 -4.18 16.89
C ARG A 266 -9.25 -2.70 16.93
N TYR A 267 -9.26 -2.05 15.77
CA TYR A 267 -9.70 -0.66 15.67
C TYR A 267 -11.20 -0.52 15.98
N TYR A 268 -12.01 -1.42 15.44
CA TYR A 268 -13.44 -1.50 15.73
C TYR A 268 -13.69 -1.75 17.22
N GLN A 269 -13.00 -2.71 17.83
CA GLN A 269 -13.09 -3.02 19.25
C GLN A 269 -12.66 -1.83 20.12
N ALA A 270 -11.59 -1.13 19.75
CA ALA A 270 -11.15 0.09 20.45
C ALA A 270 -12.22 1.20 20.35
N ARG A 271 -12.81 1.40 19.18
CA ARG A 271 -13.91 2.36 18.99
C ARG A 271 -15.15 1.98 19.80
N VAL A 272 -15.54 0.71 19.81
CA VAL A 272 -16.68 0.21 20.59
C VAL A 272 -16.43 0.38 22.09
N ARG A 273 -15.20 0.15 22.58
CA ARG A 273 -14.84 0.44 23.98
C ARG A 273 -14.98 1.92 24.31
N TYR A 274 -14.41 2.79 23.48
CA TYR A 274 -14.50 4.24 23.66
C TYR A 274 -15.95 4.74 23.70
N GLN A 275 -16.80 4.26 22.78
CA GLN A 275 -18.22 4.60 22.78
C GLN A 275 -18.92 4.13 24.06
N ARG A 276 -18.62 2.92 24.55
CA ARG A 276 -19.18 2.43 25.82
C ARG A 276 -18.72 3.25 27.03
N GLU A 277 -17.48 3.72 27.04
CA GLU A 277 -16.95 4.57 28.11
C GLU A 277 -17.57 5.96 28.12
N LEU A 278 -17.74 6.57 26.93
CA LEU A 278 -18.51 7.80 26.77
C LEU A 278 -19.93 7.65 27.32
N THR A 279 -20.65 6.60 26.90
CA THR A 279 -22.01 6.34 27.40
C THR A 279 -22.04 6.16 28.91
N ARG A 280 -21.06 5.44 29.50
CA ARG A 280 -20.96 5.27 30.96
C ARG A 280 -20.71 6.60 31.67
N ASN A 281 -19.82 7.44 31.15
CA ASN A 281 -19.51 8.74 31.76
C ASN A 281 -20.70 9.70 31.65
N PHE A 282 -21.40 9.71 30.52
CA PHE A 282 -22.65 10.46 30.35
C PHE A 282 -23.76 9.98 31.28
N GLN A 283 -23.87 8.67 31.56
CA GLN A 283 -24.83 8.15 32.54
C GLN A 283 -24.48 8.51 33.99
N LYS A 284 -23.19 8.75 34.30
CA LYS A 284 -22.76 9.16 35.65
C LYS A 284 -22.98 10.64 35.93
N GLN A 285 -22.83 11.52 34.93
CA GLN A 285 -23.04 12.97 35.08
C GLN A 285 -24.37 13.39 35.73
N PRO A 286 -25.55 12.89 35.30
CA PRO A 286 -26.81 13.29 35.94
C PRO A 286 -26.90 12.81 37.40
N PHE A 287 -26.21 11.72 37.75
CA PHE A 287 -26.18 11.20 39.11
C PHE A 287 -25.28 12.06 40.03
N GLU A 288 -24.13 12.52 39.53
CA GLU A 288 -23.24 13.41 40.26
C GLU A 288 -23.84 14.82 40.42
N VAL A 289 -24.51 15.35 39.39
CA VAL A 289 -25.25 16.62 39.49
C VAL A 289 -26.38 16.50 40.51
N ALA A 290 -27.19 15.44 40.46
CA ALA A 290 -28.27 15.22 41.43
C ALA A 290 -27.76 15.05 42.87
N MET A 291 -26.64 14.35 43.08
CA MET A 291 -26.01 14.22 44.40
C MET A 291 -25.47 15.55 44.92
N THR A 292 -24.91 16.39 44.03
CA THR A 292 -24.37 17.71 44.38
C THR A 292 -25.50 18.68 44.72
N GLU A 293 -26.58 18.70 43.94
CA GLU A 293 -27.79 19.48 44.23
C GLU A 293 -28.44 19.05 45.55
N GLN A 294 -28.53 17.73 45.79
CA GLN A 294 -29.07 17.21 47.05
C GLN A 294 -28.18 17.56 48.26
N ALA A 295 -26.86 17.54 48.11
CA ALA A 295 -25.93 17.95 49.16
C ALA A 295 -26.04 19.45 49.46
N LEU A 296 -26.13 20.31 48.43
CA LEU A 296 -26.32 21.76 48.57
C LEU A 296 -27.70 22.12 49.15
N SER A 297 -28.74 21.32 48.89
CA SER A 297 -30.07 21.55 49.48
C SER A 297 -30.15 21.24 51.00
N ARG A 298 -29.16 20.52 51.53
CA ARG A 298 -29.09 20.11 52.95
C ARG A 298 -28.16 20.98 53.79
N SER A 299 -27.36 21.86 53.17
CA SER A 299 -26.52 22.87 53.83
C SER A 299 -27.26 24.19 53.97
#